data_AF-A0A3D1FAN9-F1
#
_entry.id   AF-A0A3D1FAN9-F1
#
_cell.length_a   1.000
_cell.length_b   1.000
_cell.length_c   1.000
_cell.angle_alpha   90.00
_cell.angle_beta   90.00
_cell.angle_gamma   90.00
#
_symmetry.space_group_name_H-M   'P 1'
#
loop_
_entity.id
_entity.type
_entity.pdbx_description
1 polymer ?
#
loop_
_entity_poly.entity_id
_entity_poly.type
_entity_poly.pdbx_seq_one_letter_code
_entity_poly.pdbx_strand_id
1 'polypeptide(L)'
;MVRRKRYISLFGVLIGLFVSVAFVFAEALPENKFGFGIEYLMPQPAGLSDIINIYSETGASWSKFNGPGTGWNDIEPTPPVEGKHTYYWDKVDEMVLTAQGAGFRNLIVVLKSSSKWGIKKIKLRGPLERLSAMQSTVSAPPNSGQNLKYYQDYVFNFVERYDGDGRNDLPGLLYPILNYEIETEAQHGVYWKGTADEYAVLLKAAYAAVKKANPEAKVILSGFAFFDIFDEGPRTEEEIARLINELPSRYPRGDIRHKFGEKFRSQLDFNARILREKDYFDLVEFHLLSYYKSIPGIVKWIRDQMAKNGYQKPIWMGDAGAVIIP
;
A
#
# COMPACT_ATOMS: atom_id res chain seq x y z
N MET A 1 68.31 14.75 -46.55
CA MET A 1 67.12 15.07 -47.37
C MET A 1 66.36 13.78 -47.62
N VAL A 2 65.07 13.77 -47.29
CA VAL A 2 64.08 12.67 -47.32
C VAL A 2 64.46 11.45 -48.19
N ARG A 3 64.48 10.24 -47.59
CA ARG A 3 64.18 9.02 -48.36
C ARG A 3 63.57 7.90 -47.51
N ARG A 4 62.34 7.59 -47.91
CA ARG A 4 61.47 6.47 -47.54
C ARG A 4 62.22 5.14 -47.45
N LYS A 5 61.92 4.34 -46.42
CA LYS A 5 62.04 2.88 -46.51
C LYS A 5 60.64 2.27 -46.52
N ARG A 6 60.26 1.75 -47.69
CA ARG A 6 59.19 0.79 -47.88
C ARG A 6 59.71 -0.57 -47.41
N TYR A 7 59.02 -1.20 -46.46
CA TYR A 7 59.13 -2.64 -46.21
C TYR A 7 57.91 -3.29 -46.85
N ILE A 8 58.14 -4.19 -47.81
CA ILE A 8 57.12 -5.15 -48.25
C ILE A 8 57.84 -6.49 -48.41
N SER A 9 57.12 -7.53 -47.97
CA SER A 9 57.32 -8.95 -48.24
C SER A 9 58.00 -9.71 -47.08
N LEU A 10 57.46 -10.81 -46.56
CA LEU A 10 56.26 -11.55 -46.94
C LEU A 10 55.95 -12.57 -45.83
N PHE A 11 54.66 -12.79 -45.60
CA PHE A 11 54.03 -14.07 -45.29
C PHE A 11 54.44 -14.89 -44.04
N GLY A 12 53.51 -14.89 -43.09
CA GLY A 12 53.26 -16.02 -42.18
C GLY A 12 51.81 -15.94 -41.74
N VAL A 13 50.96 -16.79 -42.33
CA VAL A 13 49.52 -16.88 -42.08
C VAL A 13 49.29 -17.24 -40.60
N LEU A 14 48.69 -16.32 -39.85
CA LEU A 14 48.14 -16.60 -38.52
C LEU A 14 46.61 -16.61 -38.65
N ILE A 15 46.05 -17.80 -38.45
CA ILE A 15 44.62 -18.06 -38.32
C ILE A 15 44.13 -17.27 -37.10
N GLY A 16 43.48 -16.14 -37.33
CA GLY A 16 42.80 -15.36 -36.31
C GLY A 16 41.40 -15.91 -36.09
N LEU A 17 41.21 -16.69 -35.01
CA LEU A 17 39.89 -16.97 -34.46
C LEU A 17 39.28 -15.64 -33.99
N PHE A 18 38.33 -15.10 -34.75
CA PHE A 18 37.44 -14.04 -34.27
C PHE A 18 36.41 -14.68 -33.33
N VAL A 19 36.77 -14.84 -32.06
CA VAL A 19 35.77 -14.94 -30.99
C VAL A 19 35.38 -13.51 -30.66
N SER A 20 34.35 -13.01 -31.33
CA SER A 20 33.63 -11.82 -30.88
C SER A 20 32.93 -12.18 -29.56
N VAL A 21 33.67 -12.04 -28.45
CA VAL A 21 33.06 -11.96 -27.12
C VAL A 21 32.27 -10.67 -27.13
N ALA A 22 30.97 -10.77 -27.41
CA ALA A 22 30.03 -9.74 -27.08
C ALA A 22 30.07 -9.63 -25.55
N PHE A 23 30.87 -8.69 -25.03
CA PHE A 23 30.64 -8.15 -23.72
C PHE A 23 29.31 -7.41 -23.80
N VAL A 24 28.24 -8.17 -23.59
CA VAL A 24 27.02 -7.60 -23.05
C VAL A 24 27.46 -7.08 -21.69
N PHE A 25 27.78 -5.78 -21.64
CA PHE A 25 27.65 -5.05 -20.41
C PHE A 25 26.17 -5.18 -20.05
N ALA A 26 25.85 -6.23 -19.30
CA ALA A 26 24.76 -6.13 -18.36
C ALA A 26 25.23 -4.99 -17.46
N GLU A 27 24.78 -3.77 -17.76
CA GLU A 27 24.69 -2.75 -16.72
C GLU A 27 24.08 -3.47 -15.54
N ALA A 28 24.87 -3.65 -14.48
CA ALA A 28 24.36 -4.16 -13.24
C ALA A 28 23.13 -3.32 -12.95
N LEU A 29 21.95 -3.96 -12.95
CA LEU A 29 20.72 -3.29 -12.57
C LEU A 29 21.05 -2.54 -11.27
N PRO A 30 20.85 -1.20 -11.20
CA PRO A 30 21.10 -0.47 -9.96
C PRO A 30 20.39 -1.22 -8.83
N GLU A 31 20.95 -1.27 -7.62
CA GLU A 31 20.43 -1.99 -6.44
C GLU A 31 18.97 -1.59 -6.11
N ASN A 32 18.05 -1.95 -6.97
CA ASN A 32 16.63 -2.01 -6.75
C ASN A 32 16.45 -3.41 -6.17
N LYS A 33 16.73 -3.53 -4.87
CA LYS A 33 16.37 -4.75 -4.14
C LYS A 33 14.85 -4.87 -4.27
N PHE A 34 14.42 -5.74 -5.18
CA PHE A 34 13.02 -6.11 -5.31
C PHE A 34 12.51 -6.52 -3.93
N GLY A 35 11.55 -5.77 -3.39
CA GLY A 35 10.90 -6.09 -2.14
C GLY A 35 9.82 -7.14 -2.40
N PHE A 36 9.98 -8.33 -1.83
CA PHE A 36 8.97 -9.36 -1.84
C PHE A 36 8.40 -9.55 -0.43
N GLY A 37 7.07 -9.59 -0.34
CA GLY A 37 6.36 -9.68 0.92
C GLY A 37 5.02 -10.37 0.83
N ILE A 38 4.47 -10.64 2.00
CA ILE A 38 3.20 -11.34 2.19
C ILE A 38 2.21 -10.40 2.90
N GLU A 39 1.02 -10.23 2.33
CA GLU A 39 -0.09 -9.57 3.04
C GLU A 39 -0.84 -10.58 3.92
N TYR A 40 -1.53 -10.08 4.95
CA TYR A 40 -2.34 -10.87 5.88
C TYR A 40 -1.54 -11.85 6.72
N LEU A 41 -0.30 -11.48 7.07
CA LEU A 41 0.53 -12.16 8.05
C LEU A 41 -0.06 -11.95 9.46
N MET A 42 -1.19 -12.58 9.75
CA MET A 42 -1.93 -12.45 10.99
C MET A 42 -1.88 -13.78 11.77
N PRO A 43 -1.64 -13.76 13.09
CA PRO A 43 -1.76 -14.94 13.93
C PRO A 43 -3.22 -15.42 13.89
N GLN A 44 -3.38 -16.65 13.42
CA GLN A 44 -4.66 -17.33 13.31
C GLN A 44 -4.93 -18.14 14.59
N PRO A 45 -6.19 -18.57 14.84
CA PRO A 45 -6.52 -19.41 15.98
C PRO A 45 -5.61 -20.66 16.09
N ALA A 46 -5.41 -21.15 17.31
CA ALA A 46 -4.49 -22.23 17.65
C ALA A 46 -4.43 -23.35 16.60
N GLY A 47 -3.23 -23.58 16.04
CA GLY A 47 -2.95 -24.57 14.98
C GLY A 47 -2.43 -23.98 13.66
N LEU A 48 -2.65 -22.68 13.42
CA LEU A 48 -2.13 -21.93 12.25
C LEU A 48 -1.04 -20.90 12.65
N SER A 49 -0.58 -20.92 13.90
CA SER A 49 0.50 -20.08 14.43
C SER A 49 1.82 -20.24 13.65
N ASP A 50 1.98 -21.37 12.95
CA ASP A 50 3.17 -21.65 12.15
C ASP A 50 3.13 -20.98 10.76
N ILE A 51 2.03 -20.35 10.36
CA ILE A 51 1.92 -19.74 9.02
C ILE A 51 2.99 -18.66 8.80
N ILE A 52 3.39 -17.96 9.86
CA ILE A 52 4.47 -16.96 9.81
C ILE A 52 5.82 -17.63 9.51
N ASN A 53 6.10 -18.75 10.15
CA ASN A 53 7.32 -19.53 9.88
C ASN A 53 7.28 -20.18 8.50
N ILE A 54 6.12 -20.71 8.08
CA ILE A 54 5.96 -21.26 6.72
C ILE A 54 6.24 -20.17 5.68
N TYR A 55 5.73 -18.95 5.87
CA TYR A 55 5.99 -17.87 4.94
C TYR A 55 7.42 -17.33 4.99
N SER A 56 8.13 -17.43 6.12
CA SER A 56 9.53 -17.00 6.16
C SER A 56 10.44 -17.88 5.30
N GLU A 57 10.08 -19.14 5.08
CA GLU A 57 10.80 -20.04 4.16
C GLU A 57 10.73 -19.61 2.68
N THR A 58 9.79 -18.73 2.32
CA THR A 58 9.65 -18.23 0.93
C THR A 58 10.74 -17.25 0.51
N GLY A 59 11.53 -16.75 1.47
CA GLY A 59 12.48 -15.65 1.26
C GLY A 59 11.85 -14.26 1.28
N ALA A 60 10.56 -14.15 1.58
CA ALA A 60 9.90 -12.87 1.84
C ALA A 60 10.51 -12.18 3.06
N SER A 61 10.84 -10.90 2.91
CA SER A 61 11.38 -10.06 4.00
C SER A 61 10.48 -8.86 4.33
N TRP A 62 9.39 -8.71 3.58
CA TRP A 62 8.37 -7.69 3.76
C TRP A 62 7.05 -8.34 4.21
N SER A 63 6.25 -7.62 4.98
CA SER A 63 4.90 -8.04 5.32
C SER A 63 3.97 -6.84 5.45
N LYS A 64 2.69 -7.03 5.11
CA LYS A 64 1.65 -6.03 5.28
C LYS A 64 0.58 -6.52 6.27
N PHE A 65 0.41 -5.78 7.36
CA PHE A 65 -0.60 -6.02 8.39
C PHE A 65 -1.86 -5.22 8.08
N ASN A 66 -2.80 -5.87 7.38
CA ASN A 66 -4.11 -5.33 7.05
C ASN A 66 -5.20 -6.18 7.72
N GLY A 67 -5.75 -5.73 8.84
CA GLY A 67 -6.83 -6.45 9.52
C GLY A 67 -6.96 -6.15 11.02
N PRO A 68 -7.71 -6.97 11.77
CA PRO A 68 -7.97 -6.71 13.18
C PRO A 68 -6.69 -6.74 14.03
N GLY A 69 -6.46 -5.72 14.83
CA GLY A 69 -5.30 -5.59 15.72
C GLY A 69 -4.51 -4.30 15.50
N THR A 70 -4.69 -3.62 14.36
CA THR A 70 -4.00 -2.37 14.03
C THR A 70 -4.95 -1.20 13.80
N GLY A 71 -6.26 -1.39 14.02
CA GLY A 71 -7.25 -0.32 13.92
C GLY A 71 -7.39 0.48 15.21
N TRP A 72 -7.87 1.72 15.13
CA TRP A 72 -8.05 2.59 16.30
C TRP A 72 -8.93 1.95 17.39
N ASN A 73 -9.99 1.22 17.02
CA ASN A 73 -10.82 0.51 18.02
C ASN A 73 -10.11 -0.66 18.69
N ASP A 74 -9.16 -1.31 18.01
CA ASP A 74 -8.47 -2.48 18.54
C ASP A 74 -7.45 -2.03 19.59
N ILE A 75 -6.78 -0.91 19.33
CA ILE A 75 -5.80 -0.31 20.22
C ILE A 75 -6.46 0.53 21.31
N GLU A 76 -7.54 1.25 21.01
CA GLU A 76 -8.23 2.14 21.96
C GLU A 76 -9.76 1.89 21.90
N PRO A 77 -10.26 0.80 22.53
CA PRO A 77 -11.67 0.41 22.44
C PRO A 77 -12.63 1.32 23.22
N THR A 78 -12.11 2.14 24.14
CA THR A 78 -12.89 3.07 24.97
C THR A 78 -12.35 4.49 24.83
N PRO A 79 -13.21 5.53 24.87
CA PRO A 79 -12.76 6.90 24.76
C PRO A 79 -11.84 7.30 25.93
N PRO A 80 -10.92 8.26 25.71
CA PRO A 80 -10.12 8.85 26.78
C PRO A 80 -10.98 9.38 27.93
N VAL A 81 -10.53 9.16 29.16
CA VAL A 81 -11.18 9.68 30.38
C VAL A 81 -10.36 10.87 30.87
N GLU A 82 -10.97 12.06 30.93
CA GLU A 82 -10.28 13.31 31.28
C GLU A 82 -9.04 13.59 30.40
N GLY A 83 -9.11 13.19 29.12
CA GLY A 83 -8.01 13.33 28.16
C GLY A 83 -6.86 12.33 28.33
N LYS A 84 -7.00 11.34 29.23
CA LYS A 84 -6.02 10.26 29.39
C LYS A 84 -6.41 9.06 28.53
N HIS A 85 -5.49 8.67 27.66
CA HIS A 85 -5.63 7.52 26.76
C HIS A 85 -5.34 6.21 27.49
N THR A 86 -5.94 5.12 27.02
CA THR A 86 -5.60 3.76 27.45
C THR A 86 -5.51 2.87 26.22
N TYR A 87 -4.30 2.41 25.93
CA TYR A 87 -4.01 1.63 24.73
C TYR A 87 -3.76 0.16 25.08
N TYR A 88 -4.20 -0.73 24.20
CA TYR A 88 -4.07 -2.18 24.30
C TYR A 88 -3.17 -2.67 23.18
N TRP A 89 -1.93 -3.03 23.52
CA TRP A 89 -0.89 -3.34 22.54
C TRP A 89 -0.62 -4.83 22.36
N ASP A 90 -0.96 -5.66 23.35
CA ASP A 90 -0.54 -7.07 23.45
C ASP A 90 -0.64 -7.85 22.14
N LYS A 91 -1.77 -7.73 21.42
CA LYS A 91 -1.98 -8.45 20.15
C LYS A 91 -1.02 -7.99 19.05
N VAL A 92 -0.87 -6.69 18.86
CA VAL A 92 0.00 -6.16 17.79
C VAL A 92 1.47 -6.30 18.16
N ASP A 93 1.81 -6.22 19.44
CA ASP A 93 3.15 -6.49 19.95
C ASP A 93 3.58 -7.93 19.62
N GLU A 94 2.72 -8.91 19.94
CA GLU A 94 2.95 -10.33 19.62
C GLU A 94 3.15 -10.53 18.11
N MET A 95 2.32 -9.89 17.29
CA MET A 95 2.41 -9.95 15.83
C MET A 95 3.75 -9.41 15.31
N VAL A 96 4.18 -8.24 15.81
CA VAL A 96 5.41 -7.59 15.39
C VAL A 96 6.63 -8.43 15.79
N LEU A 97 6.70 -8.87 17.05
CA LEU A 97 7.82 -9.69 17.53
C LEU A 97 7.89 -11.03 16.80
N THR A 98 6.75 -11.67 16.55
CA THR A 98 6.70 -12.95 15.82
C THR A 98 7.17 -12.77 14.37
N ALA A 99 6.69 -11.75 13.67
CA ALA A 99 7.10 -11.49 12.29
C ALA A 99 8.60 -11.14 12.20
N GLN A 100 9.09 -10.26 13.07
CA GLN A 100 10.51 -9.88 13.06
C GLN A 100 11.43 -11.05 13.45
N GLY A 101 11.03 -11.85 14.43
CA GLY A 101 11.74 -13.06 14.83
C GLY A 101 11.82 -14.11 13.72
N ALA A 102 10.78 -14.19 12.88
CA ALA A 102 10.74 -15.06 11.70
C ALA A 102 11.52 -14.50 10.49
N GLY A 103 12.05 -13.28 10.55
CA GLY A 103 12.87 -12.68 9.49
C GLY A 103 12.18 -11.64 8.62
N PHE A 104 10.92 -11.28 8.91
CA PHE A 104 10.24 -10.16 8.25
C PHE A 104 10.75 -8.82 8.82
N ARG A 105 11.71 -8.21 8.12
CA ARG A 105 12.39 -6.98 8.59
C ARG A 105 11.68 -5.69 8.22
N ASN A 106 10.78 -5.74 7.23
CA ASN A 106 10.08 -4.57 6.72
C ASN A 106 8.57 -4.78 6.87
N LEU A 107 7.97 -4.06 7.80
CA LEU A 107 6.53 -4.15 8.04
C LEU A 107 5.84 -2.92 7.46
N ILE A 108 4.71 -3.15 6.80
CA ILE A 108 3.71 -2.14 6.44
C ILE A 108 2.53 -2.35 7.37
N VAL A 109 2.11 -1.30 8.08
CA VAL A 109 0.97 -1.36 9.00
C VAL A 109 -0.16 -0.48 8.49
N VAL A 110 -1.35 -1.06 8.34
CA VAL A 110 -2.55 -0.31 7.99
C VAL A 110 -3.19 0.28 9.25
N LEU A 111 -3.22 1.60 9.36
CA LEU A 111 -3.85 2.34 10.44
C LEU A 111 -5.24 2.81 10.01
N LYS A 112 -6.27 2.22 10.62
CA LYS A 112 -7.69 2.50 10.32
C LYS A 112 -8.33 3.37 11.41
N SER A 113 -9.21 4.27 11.01
CA SER A 113 -9.97 5.14 11.92
C SER A 113 -11.13 4.43 12.62
N SER A 114 -11.33 3.13 12.41
CA SER A 114 -12.52 2.31 12.69
C SER A 114 -12.97 2.18 14.17
N SER A 115 -12.98 3.26 14.94
CA SER A 115 -13.39 3.38 16.35
C SER A 115 -14.91 3.38 16.54
N LYS A 116 -15.43 2.54 17.44
CA LYS A 116 -16.87 2.50 17.80
C LYS A 116 -17.37 3.80 18.47
N TRP A 117 -16.48 4.56 19.09
CA TRP A 117 -16.80 5.77 19.84
C TRP A 117 -16.29 7.06 19.15
N GLY A 118 -15.23 6.95 18.34
CA GLY A 118 -14.53 8.08 17.75
C GLY A 118 -15.10 8.58 16.42
N ILE A 119 -15.83 7.75 15.68
CA ILE A 119 -16.26 8.05 14.30
C ILE A 119 -17.74 8.40 14.16
N LYS A 120 -18.11 8.93 12.99
CA LYS A 120 -19.50 9.20 12.62
C LYS A 120 -20.32 7.91 12.63
N LYS A 121 -21.59 8.00 13.03
CA LYS A 121 -22.50 6.84 13.01
C LYS A 121 -22.61 6.27 11.60
N ILE A 122 -22.24 5.01 11.43
CA ILE A 122 -22.30 4.31 10.16
C ILE A 122 -23.67 3.66 9.98
N LYS A 123 -24.27 3.82 8.80
CA LYS A 123 -25.43 3.03 8.37
C LYS A 123 -24.96 1.87 7.50
N LEU A 124 -25.08 0.64 8.00
CA LEU A 124 -24.67 -0.58 7.30
C LEU A 124 -25.77 -1.04 6.34
N ARG A 125 -25.42 -1.28 5.08
CA ARG A 125 -26.35 -1.58 3.98
C ARG A 125 -26.04 -2.92 3.30
N GLY A 126 -25.85 -3.98 4.09
CA GLY A 126 -25.78 -5.34 3.55
C GLY A 126 -24.97 -6.32 4.40
N PRO A 127 -24.94 -7.61 4.03
CA PRO A 127 -24.23 -8.65 4.79
C PRO A 127 -22.71 -8.43 4.84
N LEU A 128 -22.08 -8.04 3.72
CA LEU A 128 -20.63 -7.77 3.68
C LEU A 128 -20.22 -6.60 4.58
N GLU A 129 -21.00 -5.51 4.59
CA GLU A 129 -20.75 -4.37 5.47
C GLU A 129 -20.97 -4.73 6.94
N ARG A 130 -21.96 -5.58 7.24
CA ARG A 130 -22.19 -6.08 8.61
C ARG A 130 -21.03 -6.95 9.07
N LEU A 131 -20.53 -7.86 8.23
CA LEU A 131 -19.36 -8.68 8.54
C LEU A 131 -18.12 -7.82 8.78
N SER A 132 -17.86 -6.86 7.90
CA SER A 132 -16.73 -5.93 8.03
C SER A 132 -16.85 -5.10 9.32
N ALA A 133 -18.05 -4.60 9.63
CA ALA A 133 -18.27 -3.83 10.86
C ALA A 133 -18.15 -4.68 12.13
N MET A 134 -18.57 -5.95 12.09
CA MET A 134 -18.35 -6.90 13.20
C MET A 134 -16.86 -7.13 13.47
N GLN A 135 -16.03 -7.06 12.43
CA GLN A 135 -14.58 -7.17 12.53
C GLN A 135 -13.87 -5.83 12.78
N SER A 136 -14.60 -4.74 13.06
CA SER A 136 -14.05 -3.38 13.21
C SER A 136 -13.21 -2.93 11.99
N THR A 137 -13.52 -3.42 10.78
CA THR A 137 -12.79 -3.07 9.55
C THR A 137 -13.46 -1.98 8.72
N VAL A 138 -14.60 -1.43 9.18
CA VAL A 138 -15.28 -0.30 8.52
C VAL A 138 -14.90 0.99 9.21
N SER A 139 -14.26 1.87 8.46
CA SER A 139 -13.83 3.20 8.88
C SER A 139 -14.82 4.28 8.47
N ALA A 140 -14.80 5.37 9.21
CA ALA A 140 -15.54 6.59 8.89
C ALA A 140 -14.79 7.81 9.44
N PRO A 141 -15.15 9.03 8.99
CA PRO A 141 -14.54 10.24 9.54
C PRO A 141 -14.77 10.32 11.05
N PRO A 142 -13.80 10.83 11.84
CA PRO A 142 -14.03 11.20 13.22
C PRO A 142 -15.27 12.10 13.36
N ASN A 143 -16.08 11.89 14.40
CA ASN A 143 -17.37 12.57 14.54
C ASN A 143 -17.27 14.01 15.10
N SER A 144 -16.08 14.45 15.51
CA SER A 144 -15.82 15.78 16.04
C SER A 144 -14.35 16.16 15.84
N GLY A 145 -14.04 17.46 15.96
CA GLY A 145 -12.65 17.93 15.95
C GLY A 145 -11.82 17.37 17.12
N GLN A 146 -12.45 17.09 18.26
CA GLN A 146 -11.77 16.45 19.39
C GLN A 146 -11.43 14.99 19.09
N ASN A 147 -12.35 14.24 18.49
CA ASN A 147 -12.07 12.85 18.09
C ASN A 147 -11.06 12.77 16.94
N LEU A 148 -10.95 13.79 16.09
CA LEU A 148 -9.84 13.86 15.13
C LEU A 148 -8.49 14.00 15.85
N LYS A 149 -8.41 14.77 16.94
CA LYS A 149 -7.20 14.85 17.78
C LYS A 149 -6.89 13.52 18.46
N TYR A 150 -7.89 12.85 19.02
CA TYR A 150 -7.66 11.53 19.62
C TYR A 150 -7.21 10.49 18.58
N TYR A 151 -7.71 10.56 17.35
CA TYR A 151 -7.15 9.75 16.25
C TYR A 151 -5.69 10.10 15.97
N GLN A 152 -5.30 11.38 15.99
CA GLN A 152 -3.89 11.78 15.85
C GLN A 152 -3.04 11.24 17.01
N ASP A 153 -3.54 11.28 18.24
CA ASP A 153 -2.85 10.75 19.41
C ASP A 153 -2.66 9.24 19.28
N TYR A 154 -3.69 8.52 18.83
CA TYR A 154 -3.59 7.09 18.51
C TYR A 154 -2.49 6.82 17.47
N VAL A 155 -2.48 7.53 16.34
CA VAL A 155 -1.46 7.35 15.29
C VAL A 155 -0.07 7.67 15.83
N PHE A 156 0.09 8.77 16.57
CA PHE A 156 1.37 9.17 17.16
C PHE A 156 1.91 8.09 18.11
N ASN A 157 1.08 7.62 19.05
CA ASN A 157 1.51 6.62 20.03
C ASN A 157 1.73 5.24 19.40
N PHE A 158 1.04 4.93 18.30
CA PHE A 158 1.34 3.73 17.52
C PHE A 158 2.74 3.85 16.92
N VAL A 159 3.06 4.95 16.23
CA VAL A 159 4.38 5.11 15.61
C VAL A 159 5.50 5.15 16.66
N GLU A 160 5.35 5.93 17.74
CA GLU A 160 6.32 6.00 18.85
C GLU A 160 6.65 4.62 19.40
N ARG A 161 5.64 3.75 19.60
CA ARG A 161 5.86 2.41 20.13
C ARG A 161 6.76 1.54 19.27
N TYR A 162 6.88 1.83 17.98
CA TYR A 162 7.58 1.02 16.99
C TYR A 162 8.66 1.80 16.22
N ASP A 163 9.09 2.96 16.71
CA ASP A 163 10.05 3.81 15.99
C ASP A 163 11.52 3.45 16.26
N GLY A 164 11.80 2.71 17.34
CA GLY A 164 13.11 2.20 17.68
C GLY A 164 14.10 3.25 18.19
N ASP A 165 13.63 4.39 18.69
CA ASP A 165 14.47 5.48 19.19
C ASP A 165 14.99 5.26 20.63
N GLY A 166 14.52 4.21 21.30
CA GLY A 166 14.83 3.83 22.67
C GLY A 166 13.87 4.40 23.73
N ARG A 167 12.83 5.14 23.35
CA ARG A 167 11.83 5.73 24.25
C ARG A 167 10.48 5.09 24.01
N ASN A 168 9.88 4.54 25.07
CA ASN A 168 8.55 3.93 25.03
C ASN A 168 8.34 2.84 23.95
N ASP A 169 9.43 2.38 23.33
CA ASP A 169 9.43 1.28 22.37
C ASP A 169 8.85 0.00 22.98
N LEU A 170 8.28 -0.83 22.11
CA LEU A 170 8.01 -2.23 22.41
C LEU A 170 9.29 -2.94 22.90
N PRO A 171 9.33 -3.48 24.13
CA PRO A 171 10.47 -4.28 24.57
C PRO A 171 10.72 -5.48 23.64
N GLY A 172 11.95 -5.61 23.16
CA GLY A 172 12.35 -6.68 22.25
C GLY A 172 12.14 -6.39 20.76
N LEU A 173 11.70 -5.18 20.39
CA LEU A 173 11.65 -4.73 19.00
C LEU A 173 13.03 -4.89 18.33
N LEU A 174 13.08 -5.58 17.21
CA LEU A 174 14.32 -5.86 16.47
C LEU A 174 14.60 -4.81 15.38
N TYR A 175 13.54 -4.30 14.76
CA TYR A 175 13.61 -3.30 13.68
C TYR A 175 12.48 -2.27 13.83
N PRO A 176 12.73 -0.99 13.50
CA PRO A 176 11.67 0.01 13.50
C PRO A 176 10.66 -0.25 12.37
N ILE A 177 9.40 0.09 12.61
CA ILE A 177 8.36 0.10 11.58
C ILE A 177 8.35 1.48 10.91
N LEU A 178 8.70 1.49 9.63
CA LEU A 178 8.87 2.72 8.85
C LEU A 178 7.77 2.97 7.81
N ASN A 179 6.75 2.11 7.71
CA ASN A 179 5.76 2.19 6.64
C ASN A 179 4.35 2.08 7.21
N TYR A 180 3.58 3.17 7.12
CA TYR A 180 2.22 3.26 7.64
C TYR A 180 1.24 3.62 6.53
N GLU A 181 0.33 2.70 6.21
CA GLU A 181 -0.78 2.95 5.28
C GLU A 181 -1.97 3.54 6.04
N ILE A 182 -2.54 4.62 5.52
CA ILE A 182 -3.67 5.30 6.16
C ILE A 182 -4.97 4.89 5.46
N GLU A 183 -5.78 4.11 6.19
CA GLU A 183 -6.87 3.29 5.62
C GLU A 183 -6.37 2.32 4.54
N THR A 184 -7.30 1.57 3.96
CA THR A 184 -7.05 0.80 2.73
C THR A 184 -8.34 0.78 1.93
N GLU A 185 -8.23 0.78 0.60
CA GLU A 185 -9.37 0.74 -0.29
C GLU A 185 -10.50 1.76 0.04
N ALA A 186 -10.12 2.94 0.53
CA ALA A 186 -11.04 3.98 1.00
C ALA A 186 -11.95 4.54 -0.10
N GLN A 187 -11.62 4.33 -1.37
CA GLN A 187 -12.50 4.60 -2.50
C GLN A 187 -13.75 3.71 -2.50
N HIS A 188 -13.72 2.56 -1.80
CA HIS A 188 -14.84 1.65 -1.66
C HIS A 188 -15.64 1.95 -0.40
N GLY A 189 -16.94 2.22 -0.60
CA GLY A 189 -17.90 2.45 0.49
C GLY A 189 -18.10 1.27 1.44
N VAL A 190 -17.47 0.11 1.22
CA VAL A 190 -17.46 -1.01 2.15
C VAL A 190 -16.46 -0.76 3.28
N TYR A 191 -15.31 -0.15 2.99
CA TYR A 191 -14.22 0.07 3.94
C TYR A 191 -14.19 1.50 4.50
N TRP A 192 -14.63 2.50 3.72
CA TRP A 192 -14.65 3.90 4.16
C TRP A 192 -16.03 4.53 3.94
N LYS A 193 -16.60 5.10 5.00
CA LYS A 193 -17.95 5.71 4.98
C LYS A 193 -17.92 7.24 4.93
N GLY A 194 -16.83 7.83 4.46
CA GLY A 194 -16.69 9.28 4.23
C GLY A 194 -16.50 9.64 2.76
N THR A 195 -16.34 10.93 2.48
CA THR A 195 -15.94 11.45 1.17
C THR A 195 -14.41 11.45 1.00
N ALA A 196 -13.94 11.76 -0.21
CA ALA A 196 -12.51 11.99 -0.48
C ALA A 196 -11.96 13.19 0.31
N ASP A 197 -12.72 14.28 0.45
CA ASP A 197 -12.30 15.43 1.26
C ASP A 197 -12.19 15.08 2.74
N GLU A 198 -13.10 14.26 3.25
CA GLU A 198 -13.03 13.79 4.64
C GLU A 198 -11.86 12.83 4.87
N TYR A 199 -11.53 11.98 3.88
CA TYR A 199 -10.31 11.18 3.91
C TYR A 199 -9.07 12.07 3.88
N ALA A 200 -9.04 13.13 3.06
CA ALA A 200 -7.92 14.07 3.02
C ALA A 200 -7.68 14.77 4.38
N VAL A 201 -8.74 15.06 5.14
CA VAL A 201 -8.61 15.58 6.52
C VAL A 201 -7.97 14.54 7.44
N LEU A 202 -8.41 13.28 7.36
CA LEU A 202 -7.83 12.18 8.12
C LEU A 202 -6.35 11.95 7.77
N LEU A 203 -6.03 11.93 6.48
CA LEU A 203 -4.67 11.75 5.96
C LEU A 203 -3.71 12.83 6.48
N LYS A 204 -4.12 14.11 6.42
CA LYS A 204 -3.31 15.22 6.97
C LYS A 204 -3.04 15.06 8.45
N ALA A 205 -4.06 14.63 9.20
CA ALA A 205 -3.96 14.38 10.62
C ALA A 205 -2.98 13.22 10.93
N ALA A 206 -3.13 12.10 10.23
CA ALA A 206 -2.21 10.96 10.36
C ALA A 206 -0.78 11.35 9.96
N TYR A 207 -0.60 12.05 8.84
CA TYR A 207 0.73 12.46 8.36
C TYR A 207 1.47 13.31 9.40
N ALA A 208 0.79 14.30 9.98
CA ALA A 208 1.38 15.13 11.03
C ALA A 208 1.77 14.30 12.27
N ALA A 209 0.95 13.33 12.66
CA ALA A 209 1.23 12.44 13.79
C ALA A 209 2.42 11.50 13.51
N VAL A 210 2.43 10.84 12.36
CA VAL A 210 3.52 9.93 11.93
C VAL A 210 4.84 10.68 11.91
N LYS A 211 4.92 11.82 11.21
CA LYS A 211 6.17 12.60 11.08
C LYS A 211 6.64 13.20 12.39
N LYS A 212 5.72 13.47 13.32
CA LYS A 212 6.07 13.97 14.65
C LYS A 212 6.69 12.88 15.53
N ALA A 213 6.18 11.65 15.46
CA ALA A 213 6.75 10.51 16.18
C ALA A 213 8.08 10.09 15.55
N ASN A 214 8.06 9.80 14.24
CA ASN A 214 9.25 9.39 13.51
C ASN A 214 9.36 10.14 12.16
N PRO A 215 10.29 11.10 12.01
CA PRO A 215 10.51 11.82 10.75
C PRO A 215 10.93 10.93 9.58
N GLU A 216 11.54 9.78 9.83
CA GLU A 216 11.97 8.81 8.81
C GLU A 216 10.84 7.88 8.36
N ALA A 217 9.77 7.74 9.15
CA ALA A 217 8.62 6.93 8.81
C ALA A 217 7.86 7.50 7.59
N LYS A 218 7.39 6.60 6.73
CA LYS A 218 6.68 6.90 5.49
C LYS A 218 5.19 6.73 5.67
N VAL A 219 4.43 7.65 5.07
CA VAL A 219 2.97 7.61 5.00
C VAL A 219 2.56 7.13 3.62
N ILE A 220 1.86 6.01 3.57
CA ILE A 220 1.36 5.37 2.37
C ILE A 220 -0.12 5.72 2.22
N LEU A 221 -0.54 6.12 1.02
CA LEU A 221 -1.97 6.32 0.72
C LEU A 221 -2.73 5.00 0.83
N SER A 222 -4.02 5.10 1.16
CA SER A 222 -4.96 3.98 1.06
C SER A 222 -4.81 3.25 -0.27
N GLY A 223 -4.64 1.94 -0.23
CA GLY A 223 -4.45 1.12 -1.42
C GLY A 223 -5.53 1.30 -2.47
N PHE A 224 -5.12 1.74 -3.66
CA PHE A 224 -6.02 1.95 -4.79
C PHE A 224 -6.30 0.63 -5.53
N ALA A 225 -7.57 0.27 -5.68
CA ALA A 225 -8.00 -0.84 -6.49
C ALA A 225 -8.66 -0.33 -7.78
N PHE A 226 -8.27 -0.93 -8.91
CA PHE A 226 -8.72 -0.52 -10.25
C PHE A 226 -9.55 -1.59 -10.96
N PHE A 227 -9.74 -2.76 -10.35
CA PHE A 227 -10.37 -3.93 -10.96
C PHE A 227 -9.82 -4.21 -12.37
N ASP A 228 -10.68 -4.53 -13.32
CA ASP A 228 -10.35 -5.01 -14.66
C ASP A 228 -10.18 -3.90 -15.72
N ILE A 229 -10.33 -2.61 -15.35
CA ILE A 229 -10.36 -1.54 -16.36
C ILE A 229 -9.06 -1.45 -17.17
N PHE A 230 -7.93 -1.87 -16.59
CA PHE A 230 -6.62 -1.84 -17.23
C PHE A 230 -6.15 -3.21 -17.73
N ASP A 231 -6.97 -4.26 -17.70
CA ASP A 231 -6.55 -5.62 -18.09
C ASP A 231 -6.02 -5.71 -19.53
N GLU A 232 -6.46 -4.82 -20.43
CA GLU A 232 -5.97 -4.70 -21.82
C GLU A 232 -4.79 -3.71 -21.98
N GLY A 233 -4.25 -3.19 -20.87
CA GLY A 233 -3.13 -2.28 -20.83
C GLY A 233 -3.51 -0.81 -20.56
N PRO A 234 -2.57 0.12 -20.82
CA PRO A 234 -2.80 1.55 -20.59
C PRO A 234 -3.91 2.13 -21.45
N ARG A 235 -4.65 3.09 -20.89
CA ARG A 235 -5.79 3.75 -21.54
C ARG A 235 -5.75 5.26 -21.39
N THR A 236 -6.36 5.99 -22.32
CA THR A 236 -6.60 7.43 -22.20
C THR A 236 -7.78 7.74 -21.29
N GLU A 237 -7.95 9.00 -20.88
CA GLU A 237 -9.10 9.40 -20.06
C GLU A 237 -10.43 9.25 -20.81
N GLU A 238 -10.43 9.48 -22.13
CA GLU A 238 -11.59 9.27 -22.99
C GLU A 238 -11.96 7.78 -23.08
N GLU A 239 -10.97 6.90 -23.19
CA GLU A 239 -11.17 5.45 -23.16
C GLU A 239 -11.75 5.00 -21.82
N ILE A 240 -11.15 5.43 -20.70
CA ILE A 240 -11.67 5.15 -19.36
C ILE A 240 -13.11 5.66 -19.22
N ALA A 241 -13.40 6.89 -19.65
CA ALA A 241 -14.73 7.46 -19.57
C ALA A 241 -15.76 6.70 -20.41
N ARG A 242 -15.38 6.24 -21.61
CA ARG A 242 -16.22 5.38 -22.46
C ARG A 242 -16.51 4.04 -21.78
N LEU A 243 -15.48 3.37 -21.28
CA LEU A 243 -15.62 2.08 -20.59
C LEU A 243 -16.56 2.18 -19.41
N ILE A 244 -16.41 3.20 -18.58
CA ILE A 244 -17.29 3.44 -17.43
C ILE A 244 -18.75 3.58 -17.84
N ASN A 245 -19.02 4.28 -18.95
CA ASN A 245 -20.37 4.45 -19.47
C ASN A 245 -20.93 3.15 -20.08
N GLU A 246 -20.07 2.27 -20.57
CA GLU A 246 -20.42 0.94 -21.10
C GLU A 246 -20.49 -0.16 -20.03
N LEU A 247 -19.98 0.07 -18.80
CA LEU A 247 -19.98 -0.95 -17.74
C LEU A 247 -21.38 -1.56 -17.47
N PRO A 248 -22.48 -0.78 -17.44
CA PRO A 248 -23.82 -1.35 -17.30
C PRO A 248 -24.25 -2.24 -18.47
N SER A 249 -23.74 -2.03 -19.69
CA SER A 249 -24.10 -2.89 -20.85
C SER A 249 -23.19 -4.10 -21.00
N ARG A 250 -21.97 -4.07 -20.46
CA ARG A 250 -21.00 -5.19 -20.48
C ARG A 250 -21.40 -6.35 -19.57
N TYR A 251 -22.12 -6.05 -18.49
CA TYR A 251 -22.49 -7.03 -17.48
C TYR A 251 -24.02 -7.22 -17.41
N PRO A 252 -24.52 -8.47 -17.38
CA PRO A 252 -25.97 -8.74 -17.30
C PRO A 252 -26.62 -8.03 -16.11
N ARG A 253 -27.90 -7.63 -16.24
CA ARG A 253 -28.68 -7.13 -15.10
C ARG A 253 -28.72 -8.20 -14.00
N GLY A 254 -28.21 -7.88 -12.82
CA GLY A 254 -28.09 -8.80 -11.68
C GLY A 254 -26.65 -9.22 -11.38
N ASP A 255 -25.73 -9.04 -12.34
CA ASP A 255 -24.30 -9.11 -12.06
C ASP A 255 -23.91 -7.96 -11.14
N ILE A 256 -23.12 -8.25 -10.11
CA ILE A 256 -22.70 -7.22 -9.17
C ILE A 256 -21.98 -6.09 -9.92
N ARG A 257 -21.16 -6.42 -10.94
CA ARG A 257 -20.39 -5.53 -11.84
C ARG A 257 -21.26 -4.55 -12.62
N HIS A 258 -22.52 -4.89 -12.89
CA HIS A 258 -23.49 -3.99 -13.49
C HIS A 258 -23.77 -2.75 -12.62
N LYS A 259 -23.83 -2.91 -11.28
CA LYS A 259 -24.01 -1.81 -10.32
C LYS A 259 -22.71 -1.05 -10.01
N PHE A 260 -21.57 -1.48 -10.56
CA PHE A 260 -20.28 -0.86 -10.31
C PHE A 260 -20.00 0.34 -11.20
N GLY A 261 -20.64 0.54 -12.37
CA GLY A 261 -20.28 1.64 -13.29
C GLY A 261 -20.22 3.04 -12.65
N GLU A 262 -21.30 3.47 -12.00
CA GLU A 262 -21.33 4.75 -11.28
C GLU A 262 -20.39 4.77 -10.07
N LYS A 263 -20.26 3.64 -9.37
CA LYS A 263 -19.35 3.51 -8.23
C LYS A 263 -17.89 3.59 -8.66
N PHE A 264 -17.55 3.08 -9.84
CA PHE A 264 -16.19 3.03 -10.36
C PHE A 264 -15.73 4.42 -10.79
N ARG A 265 -16.60 5.21 -11.43
CA ARG A 265 -16.31 6.63 -11.67
C ARG A 265 -15.99 7.35 -10.36
N SER A 266 -16.86 7.18 -9.35
CA SER A 266 -16.63 7.81 -8.05
C SER A 266 -15.36 7.32 -7.35
N GLN A 267 -14.92 6.08 -7.60
CA GLN A 267 -13.67 5.53 -7.06
C GLN A 267 -12.44 6.17 -7.72
N LEU A 268 -12.44 6.31 -9.05
CA LEU A 268 -11.36 7.02 -9.75
C LEU A 268 -11.32 8.50 -9.36
N ASP A 269 -12.48 9.14 -9.24
CA ASP A 269 -12.58 10.54 -8.79
C ASP A 269 -12.04 10.70 -7.36
N PHE A 270 -12.33 9.75 -6.47
CA PHE A 270 -11.75 9.68 -5.13
C PHE A 270 -10.22 9.61 -5.21
N ASN A 271 -9.67 8.64 -5.94
CA ASN A 271 -8.21 8.46 -6.05
C ASN A 271 -7.53 9.71 -6.63
N ALA A 272 -8.08 10.28 -7.71
CA ALA A 272 -7.56 11.49 -8.33
C ALA A 272 -7.64 12.71 -7.41
N ARG A 273 -8.69 12.79 -6.57
CA ARG A 273 -8.84 13.84 -5.54
C ARG A 273 -7.78 13.69 -4.45
N ILE A 274 -7.49 12.48 -3.98
CA ILE A 274 -6.48 12.25 -2.94
C ILE A 274 -5.07 12.53 -3.45
N LEU A 275 -4.77 12.20 -4.70
CA LEU A 275 -3.49 12.53 -5.34
C LEU A 275 -3.22 14.05 -5.44
N ARG A 276 -4.18 14.92 -5.14
CA ARG A 276 -3.92 16.37 -5.01
C ARG A 276 -3.24 16.74 -3.69
N GLU A 277 -3.32 15.89 -2.67
CA GLU A 277 -2.76 16.13 -1.32
C GLU A 277 -1.27 15.79 -1.26
N LYS A 278 -0.50 16.24 -2.25
CA LYS A 278 0.87 15.82 -2.54
C LYS A 278 1.86 15.95 -1.38
N ASP A 279 1.59 16.81 -0.40
CA ASP A 279 2.50 17.07 0.73
C ASP A 279 2.22 16.18 1.96
N TYR A 280 1.18 15.33 1.89
CA TYR A 280 0.65 14.59 3.05
C TYR A 280 0.69 13.06 2.89
N PHE A 281 1.56 12.57 2.00
CA PHE A 281 1.91 11.16 1.87
C PHE A 281 3.28 11.05 1.21
N ASP A 282 4.00 9.95 1.39
CA ASP A 282 5.33 9.73 0.81
C ASP A 282 5.28 8.77 -0.39
N LEU A 283 4.25 7.92 -0.44
CA LEU A 283 4.15 6.82 -1.37
C LEU A 283 2.68 6.56 -1.79
N VAL A 284 2.48 6.17 -3.04
CA VAL A 284 1.19 5.68 -3.54
C VAL A 284 1.28 4.16 -3.63
N GLU A 285 0.26 3.44 -3.19
CA GLU A 285 0.16 2.01 -3.48
C GLU A 285 -1.13 1.66 -4.20
N PHE A 286 -1.13 0.50 -4.86
CA PHE A 286 -2.30 -0.07 -5.50
C PHE A 286 -2.42 -1.57 -5.22
N HIS A 287 -3.64 -2.08 -5.35
CA HIS A 287 -4.00 -3.48 -5.22
C HIS A 287 -4.23 -4.09 -6.60
N LEU A 288 -3.48 -5.16 -6.91
CA LEU A 288 -3.60 -5.92 -8.15
C LEU A 288 -4.53 -7.12 -7.93
N LEU A 289 -5.83 -6.93 -8.17
CA LEU A 289 -6.87 -7.94 -7.94
C LEU A 289 -7.49 -8.51 -9.21
N SER A 290 -6.85 -8.27 -10.36
CA SER A 290 -7.30 -8.72 -11.68
C SER A 290 -6.17 -9.44 -12.43
N TYR A 291 -5.93 -9.07 -13.69
CA TYR A 291 -4.90 -9.66 -14.52
C TYR A 291 -3.57 -8.90 -14.39
N TYR A 292 -2.45 -9.60 -14.34
CA TYR A 292 -1.12 -8.98 -14.17
C TYR A 292 -0.77 -7.99 -15.29
N LYS A 293 -1.39 -8.10 -16.48
CA LYS A 293 -1.20 -7.15 -17.58
C LYS A 293 -1.81 -5.77 -17.31
N SER A 294 -2.58 -5.61 -16.22
CA SER A 294 -3.09 -4.32 -15.78
C SER A 294 -2.03 -3.41 -15.16
N ILE A 295 -0.91 -3.96 -14.68
CA ILE A 295 0.15 -3.20 -13.97
C ILE A 295 0.61 -1.96 -14.77
N PRO A 296 0.99 -2.05 -16.06
CA PRO A 296 1.43 -0.86 -16.80
C PRO A 296 0.34 0.20 -16.92
N GLY A 297 -0.94 -0.20 -17.06
CA GLY A 297 -2.06 0.73 -17.16
C GLY A 297 -2.35 1.45 -15.84
N ILE A 298 -2.36 0.71 -14.73
CA ILE A 298 -2.53 1.26 -13.38
C ILE A 298 -1.40 2.25 -13.07
N VAL A 299 -0.15 1.82 -13.26
CA VAL A 299 1.04 2.66 -13.00
C VAL A 299 1.00 3.91 -13.86
N LYS A 300 0.70 3.80 -15.16
CA LYS A 300 0.59 4.96 -16.04
C LYS A 300 -0.49 5.93 -15.56
N TRP A 301 -1.68 5.44 -15.20
CA TRP A 301 -2.76 6.29 -14.72
C TRP A 301 -2.33 7.06 -13.45
N ILE A 302 -1.73 6.39 -12.46
CA ILE A 302 -1.25 7.04 -11.24
C ILE A 302 -0.17 8.08 -11.58
N ARG A 303 0.80 7.73 -12.45
CA ARG A 303 1.86 8.65 -12.90
C ARG A 303 1.30 9.89 -13.58
N ASP A 304 0.32 9.74 -14.45
CA ASP A 304 -0.35 10.85 -15.15
C ASP A 304 -1.09 11.76 -14.16
N GLN A 305 -1.81 11.18 -13.18
CA GLN A 305 -2.48 11.97 -12.14
C GLN A 305 -1.49 12.73 -11.26
N MET A 306 -0.36 12.13 -10.86
CA MET A 306 0.69 12.85 -10.12
C MET A 306 1.32 13.97 -10.98
N ALA A 307 1.57 13.70 -12.26
CA ALA A 307 2.11 14.69 -13.21
C ALA A 307 1.18 15.91 -13.37
N LYS A 308 -0.14 15.69 -13.45
CA LYS A 308 -1.15 16.77 -13.46
C LYS A 308 -1.09 17.67 -12.24
N ASN A 309 -0.61 17.14 -11.11
CA ASN A 309 -0.43 17.86 -9.85
C ASN A 309 1.02 18.36 -9.64
N GLY A 310 1.88 18.20 -10.66
CA GLY A 310 3.25 18.74 -10.67
C GLY A 310 4.24 17.98 -9.78
N TYR A 311 4.04 16.68 -9.54
CA TYR A 311 4.99 15.87 -8.76
C TYR A 311 5.07 14.42 -9.26
N GLN A 312 6.03 13.67 -8.71
CA GLN A 312 6.15 12.22 -8.85
C GLN A 312 6.62 11.62 -7.53
N LYS A 313 6.02 10.50 -7.10
CA LYS A 313 6.42 9.75 -5.89
C LYS A 313 6.56 8.26 -6.20
N PRO A 314 7.23 7.46 -5.35
CA PRO A 314 7.27 6.01 -5.51
C PRO A 314 5.86 5.41 -5.58
N ILE A 315 5.74 4.31 -6.33
CA ILE A 315 4.50 3.53 -6.43
C ILE A 315 4.83 2.09 -6.01
N TRP A 316 4.11 1.55 -5.03
CA TRP A 316 4.20 0.13 -4.64
C TRP A 316 2.94 -0.62 -5.03
N MET A 317 3.07 -1.94 -5.12
CA MET A 317 1.96 -2.87 -5.23
C MET A 317 1.82 -3.54 -3.84
N GLY A 318 0.83 -3.09 -3.06
CA GLY A 318 0.69 -3.43 -1.64
C GLY A 318 -0.13 -4.70 -1.38
N ASP A 319 -0.99 -5.05 -2.33
CA ASP A 319 -1.77 -6.29 -2.39
C ASP A 319 -1.71 -6.80 -3.83
N ALA A 320 -1.53 -8.11 -4.01
CA ALA A 320 -1.55 -8.76 -5.30
C ALA A 320 -2.14 -10.17 -5.21
N GLY A 321 -3.31 -10.34 -5.84
CA GLY A 321 -3.94 -11.62 -6.13
C GLY A 321 -4.26 -11.69 -7.61
N ALA A 322 -3.33 -12.20 -8.42
CA ALA A 322 -3.52 -12.32 -9.87
C ALA A 322 -3.78 -13.77 -10.26
N VAL A 323 -4.85 -14.01 -11.02
CA VAL A 323 -5.08 -15.33 -11.64
C VAL A 323 -4.14 -15.46 -12.84
N ILE A 324 -3.19 -16.39 -12.75
CA ILE A 324 -2.40 -16.83 -13.89
C ILE A 324 -3.19 -17.97 -14.54
N ILE A 325 -3.98 -17.66 -15.58
CA ILE A 325 -4.55 -18.70 -16.44
C ILE A 325 -3.46 -19.07 -17.48
N PRO A 326 -2.98 -20.32 -17.52
CA PRO A 326 -1.96 -20.76 -18.47
C PRO A 326 -2.37 -20.61 -19.94
#